data_AF-A0A839JP02-F1
#
_entry.id   AF-A0A839JP02-F1
#
_cell.length_a   1.000
_cell.length_b   1.000
_cell.length_c   1.000
_cell.angle_alpha   90.00
_cell.angle_beta   90.00
_cell.angle_gamma   90.00
#
_symmetry.space_group_name_H-M   'P 1'
#
loop_
_entity.id
_entity.type
_entity.pdbx_description
1 polymer ?
#
loop_
_entity_poly.entity_id
_entity_poly.type
_entity_poly.pdbx_seq_one_letter_code
_entity_poly.pdbx_strand_id
1 'polypeptide(L)' 'MQITTNEITSNTIVANLVEENEEYILYYTYITNPKSKYSKENPIQHGTCRLMLSNKDCLTGSYWTSRQTIGDIELKKCR' A
#
# COMPACT_ATOMS: atom_id res chain seq x y z
N MET A 1 10.11 5.80 0.35
CA MET A 1 9.34 7.05 0.24
C MET A 1 8.70 7.34 1.60
N GLN A 2 8.47 8.60 1.95
CA GLN A 2 7.82 8.99 3.21
C GLN A 2 6.68 9.96 2.94
N ILE A 3 5.54 9.73 3.58
CA ILE A 3 4.37 10.60 3.54
C ILE A 3 4.10 11.05 4.98
N THR A 4 3.91 12.34 5.21
CA THR A 4 3.64 12.88 6.55
C THR A 4 2.42 13.78 6.51
N THR A 5 1.51 13.58 7.45
CA THR A 5 0.36 14.45 7.70
C THR A 5 0.49 15.07 9.10
N ASN A 6 -0.51 15.86 9.50
CA ASN A 6 -0.56 16.38 10.86
C ASN A 6 -0.74 15.29 11.92
N GLU A 7 -1.19 14.09 11.52
CA GLU A 7 -1.57 12.99 12.42
C GLU A 7 -0.59 11.83 12.40
N ILE A 8 -0.10 11.47 11.21
CA ILE A 8 0.69 10.25 10.98
C ILE A 8 1.91 10.53 10.12
N THR A 9 2.93 9.69 10.26
CA THR A 9 4.03 9.54 9.32
C THR A 9 4.02 8.13 8.77
N SER A 10 3.94 7.97 7.46
CA SER A 10 4.01 6.69 6.78
C SER A 10 5.30 6.54 6.00
N ASN A 11 5.95 5.39 6.13
CA ASN A 11 7.20 5.07 5.45
C ASN A 11 7.05 3.80 4.63
N THR A 12 7.54 3.81 3.39
CA THR A 12 7.73 2.58 2.62
C THR A 12 8.78 1.70 3.30
N ILE A 13 8.45 0.43 3.49
CA ILE A 13 9.40 -0.60 3.95
C ILE A 13 9.78 -1.52 2.80
N VAL A 14 8.82 -1.86 1.95
CA VAL A 14 9.03 -2.74 0.79
C VAL A 14 8.41 -2.08 -0.44
N ALA A 15 9.16 -2.07 -1.53
CA ALA A 15 8.68 -1.79 -2.87
C ALA A 15 9.45 -2.73 -3.80
N ASN A 16 8.93 -3.93 -3.98
CA ASN A 16 9.61 -4.99 -4.70
C ASN A 16 8.77 -5.48 -5.87
N LEU A 17 9.40 -5.62 -7.03
CA LEU A 17 8.80 -6.23 -8.21
C LEU A 17 9.23 -7.69 -8.26
N VAL A 18 8.28 -8.61 -8.22
CA VAL A 18 8.51 -10.06 -8.22
C VAL A 18 7.86 -10.64 -9.47
N GLU A 19 8.55 -11.55 -10.13
CA GLU A 19 7.96 -12.35 -11.20
C GLU A 19 7.24 -13.56 -10.59
N GLU A 20 5.92 -13.64 -10.76
CA GLU A 20 5.08 -14.76 -10.35
C GLU A 20 4.29 -15.23 -11.57
N ASN A 21 4.41 -16.51 -11.95
CA ASN A 21 3.66 -17.09 -13.07
C ASN A 21 3.77 -16.28 -14.38
N GLU A 22 4.99 -15.85 -14.74
CA GLU A 22 5.27 -15.03 -15.94
C GLU A 22 4.65 -13.61 -15.90
N GLU A 23 4.15 -13.18 -14.74
CA GLU A 23 3.63 -11.84 -14.51
C GLU A 23 4.48 -11.07 -13.49
N TYR A 24 4.66 -9.77 -13.74
CA TYR A 24 5.35 -8.89 -12.80
C TYR A 24 4.38 -8.30 -11.79
N ILE A 25 4.70 -8.50 -10.51
CA ILE A 25 3.85 -8.16 -9.38
C ILE A 25 4.60 -7.24 -8.43
N LEU A 26 4.04 -6.06 -8.21
CA LEU A 26 4.56 -5.10 -7.26
C LEU A 26 3.96 -5.37 -5.88
N TYR A 27 4.80 -5.78 -4.95
CA TYR A 27 4.49 -5.75 -3.52
C TYR A 27 5.00 -4.45 -2.93
N TYR A 28 4.05 -3.62 -2.48
CA TYR A 28 4.36 -2.37 -1.81
C TYR A 28 3.83 -2.42 -0.38
N THR A 29 4.73 -2.35 0.59
CA THR A 29 4.39 -2.34 2.02
C THR A 29 4.87 -1.06 2.67
N TYR A 30 4.00 -0.45 3.47
CA TYR A 30 4.29 0.71 4.28
C TYR A 30 3.94 0.49 5.75
N ILE A 31 4.61 1.22 6.63
CA ILE A 31 4.25 1.37 8.04
C ILE A 31 3.69 2.76 8.26
N THR A 32 2.63 2.86 9.04
CA THR A 32 2.04 4.11 9.50
C THR A 32 2.32 4.28 10.99
N ASN A 33 3.00 5.36 11.34
CA ASN A 33 3.37 5.74 12.69
C ASN A 33 2.57 6.99 13.11
N PRO A 34 1.56 6.87 13.99
CA PRO A 34 0.84 8.01 14.53
C PRO A 34 1.69 8.86 15.48
N LYS A 35 1.40 10.16 15.56
CA LYS A 35 1.84 10.97 16.70
C LYS A 35 1.16 10.44 17.97
N SER A 36 1.83 10.58 19.11
CA SER A 36 1.34 10.05 20.39
C SER A 36 -0.12 10.39 20.70
N LYS A 37 -0.56 11.62 20.43
CA LYS A 37 -1.96 12.07 20.65
C LYS A 37 -3.01 11.32 19.84
N TYR A 38 -2.64 10.72 18.71
CA TYR A 38 -3.54 9.96 17.84
C TYR A 38 -3.34 8.45 17.95
N SER A 39 -2.33 7.99 18.68
CA SER A 39 -1.92 6.58 18.72
C SER A 39 -2.98 5.62 19.28
N LYS A 40 -3.92 6.11 20.10
CA LYS A 40 -5.02 5.30 20.65
C LYS A 40 -6.07 4.97 19.60
N GLU A 41 -6.45 5.93 18.78
CA GLU A 41 -7.45 5.78 17.71
C GLU A 41 -6.82 5.24 16.43
N ASN A 42 -5.56 5.61 16.20
CA ASN A 42 -4.79 5.23 15.04
C ASN A 42 -3.45 4.58 15.43
N PRO A 43 -3.42 3.41 16.11
CA PRO A 43 -2.18 2.68 16.43
C PRO A 43 -1.28 2.41 15.20
N ILE A 44 -0.01 2.13 15.48
CA ILE A 44 0.96 1.71 14.46
C ILE A 44 0.38 0.55 13.66
N GLN A 45 0.45 0.65 12.34
CA GLN A 45 -0.09 -0.37 11.45
C GLN A 45 0.74 -0.52 10.18
N HIS A 46 0.64 -1.71 9.59
CA HIS A 46 1.23 -2.01 8.29
C HIS A 46 0.13 -2.12 7.25
N GLY A 47 0.39 -1.57 6.08
CA GLY A 47 -0.44 -1.76 4.89
C GLY A 47 0.40 -2.32 3.76
N THR A 48 -0.15 -3.30 3.05
CA THR A 48 0.47 -3.88 1.85
C THR A 48 -0.53 -3.81 0.71
N CYS A 49 -0.05 -3.46 -0.48
CA CYS A 49 -0.77 -3.74 -1.72
C CYS A 49 0.06 -4.67 -2.61
N ARG A 50 -0.64 -5.57 -3.29
CA ARG A 50 -0.15 -6.46 -4.34
C ARG A 50 -0.78 -5.98 -5.63
N LEU A 51 0.02 -5.40 -6.51
CA LEU A 51 -0.44 -4.81 -7.77
C LEU A 51 0.18 -5.53 -8.95
N MET A 52 -0.59 -5.67 -10.02
CA MET A 52 -0.16 -6.23 -11.29
C MET A 52 -0.70 -5.37 -12.44
N LEU A 53 0.01 -5.39 -13.56
CA LEU A 53 -0.47 -4.78 -14.80
C LEU A 53 -1.53 -5.70 -15.42
N SER A 54 -2.80 -5.30 -15.40
CA SER A 54 -3.85 -6.02 -16.13
C SER A 54 -3.80 -5.70 -17.62
N ASN A 55 -3.42 -4.46 -17.97
CA ASN A 55 -3.07 -4.02 -19.32
C ASN A 55 -2.16 -2.78 -19.25
N LYS A 56 -1.75 -2.24 -20.40
CA LYS A 56 -0.80 -1.12 -20.49
C LYS A 56 -1.24 0.14 -19.74
N ASP A 57 -2.52 0.33 -19.50
CA ASP A 57 -3.09 1.54 -18.90
C ASP A 57 -3.86 1.25 -17.59
N CYS A 58 -3.82 0.00 -17.09
CA CYS A 58 -4.56 -0.41 -15.91
C CYS A 58 -3.71 -1.29 -14.98
N LEU A 59 -3.57 -0.84 -13.73
CA LEU A 59 -3.05 -1.65 -12.64
C LEU A 59 -4.23 -2.17 -11.82
N THR A 60 -4.25 -3.47 -11.56
CA THR A 60 -5.23 -4.12 -10.68
C THR A 60 -4.51 -4.78 -9.52
N GLY A 61 -5.24 -5.04 -8.45
CA GLY A 61 -4.69 -5.79 -7.34
C GLY A 61 -5.55 -5.69 -6.10
N SER A 62 -4.94 -6.05 -4.97
CA SER A 62 -5.62 -6.03 -3.68
C SER A 62 -4.71 -5.41 -2.63
N TYR A 63 -5.31 -4.89 -1.58
CA TYR A 63 -4.61 -4.35 -0.42
C TYR A 63 -5.17 -4.92 0.87
N TRP A 64 -4.32 -4.94 1.89
CA TRP A 64 -4.70 -5.31 3.23
C TRP A 64 -3.88 -4.53 4.25
N THR A 65 -4.45 -4.33 5.43
CA THR A 65 -3.77 -3.71 6.57
C THR A 65 -3.78 -4.63 7.77
N SER A 66 -2.87 -4.40 8.71
CA SER A 66 -2.88 -5.08 10.02
C SER A 66 -4.12 -4.76 10.87
N ARG A 67 -5.00 -3.87 10.38
CA ARG A 67 -6.31 -3.57 10.97
C ARG A 67 -7.48 -4.25 10.27
N GLN A 68 -7.22 -5.28 9.48
CA GLN A 68 -8.24 -6.05 8.78
C GLN A 68 -9.03 -5.21 7.76
N THR A 69 -8.53 -4.03 7.37
CA THR A 69 -9.04 -3.35 6.18
C THR A 69 -8.48 -4.06 4.97
N ILE A 70 -9.36 -4.58 4.11
CA ILE A 70 -9.02 -5.29 2.90
C ILE A 70 -9.86 -4.77 1.74
N GLY A 71 -9.36 -4.89 0.52
CA GLY A 71 -10.15 -4.61 -0.67
C GLY A 71 -9.34 -4.73 -1.95
N ASP A 72 -10.05 -4.50 -3.06
CA ASP A 72 -9.46 -4.49 -4.39
C ASP A 72 -9.19 -3.06 -4.87
N ILE A 73 -8.18 -2.91 -5.71
CA ILE A 73 -7.74 -1.65 -6.30
C ILE A 73 -7.70 -1.81 -7.81
N GLU A 74 -8.28 -0.85 -8.52
CA GLU A 74 -8.12 -0.65 -9.96
C GLU A 74 -7.64 0.80 -10.18
N LEU A 75 -6.45 0.97 -10.75
CA LEU A 75 -5.86 2.26 -11.07
C LEU A 75 -5.75 2.39 -12.58
N LYS A 76 -6.52 3.33 -13.14
CA LYS A 76 -6.48 3.66 -14.56
C LYS A 76 -5.58 4.85 -14.77
N LYS A 77 -4.73 4.78 -15.79
CA LYS A 77 -3.94 5.92 -16.24
C LYS A 77 -4.88 7.01 -16.74
N CYS A 78 -4.85 8.18 -16.09
CA CYS A 78 -5.55 9.36 -16.61
C CYS A 78 -4.83 9.88 -17.86
N ARG A 79 -5.61 10.26 -18.87
CA ARG A 79 -5.12 10.88 -20.12
C ARG A 79 -4.74 12.34 -19.92
#